data_AF-A0A6L5QI10-F1
#
_entry.id   AF-A0A6L5QI10-F1
#
_cell.length_a   1.000
_cell.length_b   1.000
_cell.length_c   1.000
_cell.angle_alpha   90.00
_cell.angle_beta   90.00
_cell.angle_gamma   90.00
#
_symmetry.space_group_name_H-M   'P 1'
#
loop_
_entity.id
_entity.type
_entity.pdbx_description
1 polymer ?
#
loop_
_entity_poly.entity_id
_entity_poly.type
_entity_poly.pdbx_seq_one_letter_code
_entity_poly.pdbx_strand_id
1 'polypeptide(L)'
;MTSLLVQMAVTAACGVLGAFYTELFPNFFAPHPANLLFALAANVTVVMSMVAILLAHREEAARELERLACTDGVTGALNRRAWTSQAEQVVADSQRLRAWLAEAGPRDLGLPLNYSAKMLGRNLTLDEQALEVEIR
;
A
#
# COMPACT_ATOMS: atom_id res chain seq x y z
N MET A 1 -8.24 -13.24 7.57
CA MET A 1 -7.82 -14.48 8.28
C MET A 1 -7.50 -14.19 9.75
N THR A 2 -6.76 -13.12 10.06
CA THR A 2 -6.51 -12.63 11.43
C THR A 2 -7.77 -12.26 12.20
N SER A 3 -8.79 -11.66 11.55
CA SER A 3 -10.07 -11.32 12.19
C SER A 3 -10.86 -12.53 12.70
N LEU A 4 -10.86 -13.64 11.94
CA LEU A 4 -11.51 -14.90 12.32
C LEU A 4 -10.81 -15.55 13.52
N LEU A 5 -9.47 -15.45 13.60
CA LEU A 5 -8.70 -15.95 14.75
C LEU A 5 -8.99 -15.14 16.02
N VAL A 6 -9.14 -13.83 15.89
CA VAL A 6 -9.51 -12.96 17.02
C VAL A 6 -10.93 -13.28 17.51
N GLN A 7 -11.90 -13.43 16.61
CA GLN A 7 -13.27 -13.83 16.97
C GLN A 7 -13.36 -15.23 17.57
N MET A 8 -12.57 -16.18 17.07
CA MET A 8 -12.47 -17.53 17.64
C MET A 8 -11.91 -17.50 19.06
N ALA A 9 -10.84 -16.73 19.30
CA ALA A 9 -10.24 -16.60 20.62
C ALA A 9 -11.21 -15.99 21.64
N VAL A 10 -11.97 -14.96 21.24
CA VAL A 10 -12.98 -14.32 22.10
C VAL A 10 -14.13 -15.28 22.40
N THR A 11 -14.63 -16.00 21.41
CA THR A 11 -15.71 -16.98 21.60
C THR A 11 -15.27 -18.16 22.46
N ALA A 12 -14.03 -18.64 22.27
CA ALA A 12 -13.45 -19.72 23.07
C ALA A 12 -13.24 -19.29 24.53
N ALA A 13 -12.77 -18.05 24.77
CA ALA A 13 -12.64 -17.51 26.13
C ALA A 13 -14.00 -17.40 26.84
N CYS A 14 -15.03 -16.91 26.15
CA CYS A 14 -16.40 -16.86 26.67
C CYS A 14 -16.98 -18.26 26.95
N GLY A 15 -16.72 -19.24 26.06
CA GLY A 15 -17.17 -20.62 26.23
C GLY A 15 -16.47 -21.34 27.39
N VAL A 16 -15.16 -21.15 27.56
CA VAL A 16 -14.38 -21.71 28.69
C VAL A 16 -14.84 -21.11 30.02
N LEU A 17 -15.15 -19.82 30.05
CA LEU A 17 -15.68 -19.15 31.25
C LEU A 17 -17.11 -19.60 31.59
N GLY A 18 -17.96 -19.85 30.61
CA GLY A 18 -19.33 -20.33 30.83
C GLY A 18 -19.44 -21.84 31.16
N ALA A 19 -18.52 -22.67 30.68
CA ALA A 19 -18.59 -24.12 30.81
C ALA A 19 -17.89 -24.69 32.07
N PHE A 20 -16.82 -24.06 32.55
CA PHE A 20 -15.99 -24.63 33.62
C PHE A 20 -16.18 -23.99 35.01
N TYR A 21 -16.85 -22.84 35.10
CA TYR A 21 -17.00 -22.07 36.36
C TYR A 21 -18.46 -21.90 36.80
N THR A 22 -19.28 -22.93 36.59
CA THR A 22 -20.73 -22.96 36.88
C THR A 22 -21.07 -23.49 38.28
N GLU A 23 -20.21 -24.30 38.91
CA GLU A 23 -20.57 -25.06 40.12
C GLU A 23 -20.30 -24.34 41.46
N LEU A 24 -19.70 -23.15 41.46
CA LEU A 24 -19.33 -22.40 42.68
C LEU A 24 -20.23 -21.19 42.98
N PHE A 25 -21.47 -21.20 42.48
CA PHE A 25 -22.45 -20.18 42.76
C PHE A 25 -23.30 -20.50 44.01
N PRO A 26 -22.90 -19.94 45.18
CA PRO A 26 -23.90 -19.33 46.04
C PRO A 26 -23.39 -18.03 46.68
N ASN A 27 -23.04 -17.00 45.90
CA ASN A 27 -23.29 -15.57 46.18
C ASN A 27 -22.49 -14.65 45.24
N PHE A 28 -23.18 -13.83 44.45
CA PHE A 28 -22.59 -12.76 43.63
C PHE A 28 -21.97 -11.60 44.47
N PHE A 29 -22.28 -11.53 45.76
CA PHE A 29 -21.86 -10.42 46.65
C PHE A 29 -20.67 -10.76 47.58
N ALA A 30 -20.14 -11.98 47.55
CA ALA A 30 -18.94 -12.31 48.31
C ALA A 30 -17.69 -11.81 47.54
N PRO A 31 -16.69 -11.17 48.20
CA PRO A 31 -15.43 -10.78 47.57
C PRO A 31 -14.61 -12.04 47.26
N HIS A 32 -15.02 -12.77 46.21
CA HIS A 32 -14.36 -13.97 45.76
C HIS A 32 -13.43 -13.61 44.58
N PRO A 33 -12.17 -14.07 44.59
CA PRO A 33 -11.18 -13.72 43.56
C PRO A 33 -11.65 -14.09 42.14
N ALA A 34 -12.51 -15.09 42.00
CA ALA A 34 -13.13 -15.47 40.73
C ALA A 34 -13.97 -14.34 40.10
N ASN A 35 -14.74 -13.58 40.89
CA ASN A 35 -15.56 -12.48 40.37
C ASN A 35 -14.70 -11.30 39.89
N LEU A 36 -13.58 -11.05 40.56
CA LEU A 36 -12.59 -10.05 40.12
C LEU A 36 -11.91 -10.45 38.82
N LEU A 37 -11.54 -11.73 38.66
CA LEU A 37 -10.97 -12.25 37.43
C LEU A 37 -11.96 -12.18 36.26
N PHE A 38 -13.24 -12.48 36.51
CA PHE A 38 -14.29 -12.35 35.51
C PHE A 38 -14.53 -10.89 35.11
N ALA A 39 -14.63 -9.98 36.08
CA ALA A 39 -14.76 -8.54 35.81
C ALA A 39 -13.56 -7.98 35.05
N LEU A 40 -12.33 -8.41 35.37
CA LEU A 40 -11.12 -8.03 34.64
C LEU A 40 -11.17 -8.55 33.20
N ALA A 41 -11.51 -9.83 33.01
CA ALA A 41 -11.62 -10.43 31.68
C ALA A 41 -12.68 -9.74 30.82
N ALA A 42 -13.83 -9.39 31.38
CA ALA A 42 -14.88 -8.64 30.70
C ALA A 42 -14.39 -7.24 30.25
N ASN A 43 -13.74 -6.49 31.14
CA ASN A 43 -13.19 -5.17 30.82
C ASN A 43 -12.09 -5.25 29.74
N VAL A 44 -11.17 -6.22 29.85
CA VAL A 44 -10.13 -6.43 28.84
C VAL A 44 -10.76 -6.78 27.49
N THR A 45 -11.80 -7.61 27.47
CA THR A 45 -12.50 -7.97 26.22
C THR A 45 -13.15 -6.76 25.56
N VAL A 46 -13.75 -5.85 26.34
CA VAL A 46 -14.35 -4.61 25.83
C VAL A 46 -13.29 -3.64 25.31
N VAL A 47 -12.16 -3.48 26.01
CA VAL A 47 -11.06 -2.63 25.53
C VAL A 47 -10.46 -3.21 24.26
N MET A 48 -10.24 -4.52 24.21
CA MET A 48 -9.70 -5.21 23.03
C MET A 48 -10.67 -5.14 21.84
N SER A 49 -11.99 -5.21 22.05
CA SER A 49 -12.96 -5.06 20.97
C SER A 49 -12.98 -3.63 20.42
N MET A 50 -12.90 -2.62 21.29
CA MET A 50 -12.78 -1.21 20.87
C MET A 50 -11.51 -0.98 20.06
N VAL A 51 -10.36 -1.45 20.55
CA VAL A 51 -9.07 -1.35 19.85
C VAL A 51 -9.12 -2.08 18.51
N ALA A 52 -9.74 -3.26 18.44
CA ALA A 52 -9.90 -4.00 17.19
C ALA A 52 -10.70 -3.21 16.14
N ILE A 53 -11.79 -2.55 16.55
CA ILE A 53 -12.60 -1.69 15.66
C ILE A 53 -11.78 -0.49 15.16
N LEU A 54 -11.02 0.16 16.05
CA LEU A 54 -10.17 1.29 15.67
C LEU A 54 -9.06 0.87 14.70
N LEU A 55 -8.41 -0.28 14.94
CA LEU A 55 -7.39 -0.82 14.06
C LEU A 55 -7.95 -1.24 12.71
N ALA A 56 -9.21 -1.72 12.66
CA ALA A 56 -9.87 -2.05 11.40
C ALA A 56 -10.02 -0.81 10.51
N HIS A 57 -10.37 0.35 11.09
CA HIS A 57 -10.57 1.60 10.35
C HIS A 57 -9.31 2.46 10.18
N ARG A 58 -8.21 2.10 10.83
CA ARG A 58 -6.92 2.79 10.69
C ARG A 58 -6.50 2.91 9.22
N GLU A 59 -6.63 1.82 8.47
CA GLU A 59 -6.18 1.78 7.08
C GLU A 59 -7.10 2.57 6.13
N GLU A 60 -8.40 2.67 6.43
CA GLU A 60 -9.28 3.61 5.72
C GLU A 60 -8.89 5.07 6.00
N ALA A 61 -8.64 5.41 7.26
CA ALA A 61 -8.26 6.77 7.64
C ALA A 61 -6.91 7.18 7.01
N ALA A 62 -5.93 6.28 6.98
CA ALA A 62 -4.64 6.52 6.35
C ALA A 62 -4.78 6.76 4.84
N ARG A 63 -5.60 5.97 4.14
CA ARG A 63 -5.86 6.13 2.71
C ARG A 63 -6.56 7.45 2.38
N GLU A 64 -7.54 7.85 3.18
CA GLU A 64 -8.23 9.11 2.93
C GLU A 64 -7.32 10.31 3.21
N LEU A 65 -6.48 10.23 4.26
CA LEU A 65 -5.45 11.24 4.50
C LEU A 65 -4.45 11.34 3.36
N GLU A 66 -3.99 10.20 2.81
CA GLU A 66 -3.09 10.19 1.65
C GLU A 66 -3.75 10.80 0.42
N ARG A 67 -5.01 10.47 0.15
CA ARG A 67 -5.80 11.06 -0.92
C ARG A 67 -5.86 12.58 -0.76
N LEU A 68 -6.28 13.08 0.40
CA LEU A 68 -6.36 14.51 0.69
C LEU A 68 -4.98 15.19 0.61
N ALA A 69 -3.92 14.50 1.02
CA ALA A 69 -2.56 15.00 0.94
C ALA A 69 -2.01 15.05 -0.50
N CYS A 70 -2.58 14.30 -1.43
CA CYS A 70 -2.15 14.22 -2.83
C CYS A 70 -3.06 15.00 -3.79
N THR A 71 -4.34 15.23 -3.47
CA THR A 71 -5.30 15.92 -4.34
C THR A 71 -5.56 17.35 -3.89
N ASP A 72 -5.74 18.26 -4.85
CA ASP A 72 -6.24 19.61 -4.63
C ASP A 72 -7.75 19.59 -4.31
N GLY A 73 -8.15 20.25 -3.22
CA GLY A 73 -9.53 20.19 -2.71
C GLY A 73 -10.56 20.92 -3.58
N VAL A 74 -10.14 21.83 -4.45
CA VAL A 74 -11.04 22.61 -5.32
C VAL A 74 -11.25 21.90 -6.66
N THR A 75 -10.18 21.37 -7.24
CA THR A 75 -10.21 20.77 -8.58
C THR A 75 -10.29 19.25 -8.59
N GLY A 76 -9.95 18.59 -7.47
CA GLY A 76 -9.80 17.14 -7.40
C GLY A 76 -8.60 16.60 -8.19
N ALA A 77 -7.81 17.47 -8.83
CA ALA A 77 -6.59 17.10 -9.53
C ALA A 77 -5.46 16.81 -8.53
N LEU A 78 -4.37 16.19 -9.00
CA LEU A 78 -3.14 16.07 -8.21
C LEU A 78 -2.64 17.46 -7.81
N ASN A 79 -2.28 17.63 -6.54
CA ASN A 79 -1.61 18.84 -6.11
C ASN A 79 -0.19 18.90 -6.68
N ARG A 80 0.41 20.10 -6.64
CA ARG A 80 1.74 20.33 -7.22
C ARG A 80 2.82 19.38 -6.68
N ARG A 81 2.77 19.06 -5.39
CA ARG A 81 3.76 18.20 -4.72
C ARG A 81 3.63 16.75 -5.18
N ALA A 82 2.42 16.22 -5.23
CA ALA A 82 2.15 14.87 -5.69
C ALA A 82 2.45 14.74 -7.20
N TRP A 83 2.08 15.74 -8.00
CA TRP A 83 2.41 15.81 -9.43
C TRP A 83 3.91 15.77 -9.68
N THR A 84 4.69 16.60 -8.98
CA THR A 84 6.15 16.65 -9.15
C THR A 84 6.81 15.33 -8.74
N SER A 85 6.41 14.76 -7.59
CA SER A 85 6.91 13.46 -7.14
C SER A 85 6.62 12.34 -8.15
N GLN A 86 5.44 12.32 -8.77
CA GLN A 86 5.09 11.31 -9.77
C GLN A 86 5.84 11.54 -11.09
N ALA A 87 5.96 12.79 -11.53
CA ALA A 87 6.67 13.16 -12.75
C ALA A 87 8.16 12.78 -12.66
N GLU A 88 8.80 12.98 -11.51
CA GLU A 88 10.20 12.59 -11.29
C GLU A 88 10.40 11.08 -11.48
N GLN A 89 9.50 10.25 -10.96
CA GLN A 89 9.55 8.80 -11.13
C GLN A 89 9.39 8.40 -12.60
N VAL A 90 8.39 8.96 -13.30
CA VAL A 90 8.14 8.68 -14.72
C VAL A 90 9.33 9.10 -15.59
N VAL A 91 9.94 10.24 -15.30
CA VAL A 91 11.12 10.72 -16.03
C VAL A 91 12.32 9.82 -15.77
N ALA A 92 12.56 9.42 -14.52
CA ALA A 92 13.65 8.52 -14.17
C ALA A 92 13.50 7.15 -14.85
N ASP A 93 12.30 6.57 -14.85
CA ASP A 93 12.02 5.30 -15.51
C ASP A 93 12.18 5.41 -17.03
N SER A 94 11.71 6.50 -17.63
CA SER A 94 11.89 6.77 -19.06
C SER A 94 13.37 6.90 -19.43
N GLN A 95 14.18 7.54 -18.58
CA GLN A 95 15.63 7.66 -18.80
C GLN A 95 16.33 6.30 -18.70
N ARG A 96 15.98 5.49 -17.70
CA ARG A 96 16.52 4.13 -17.53
C ARG A 96 16.17 3.24 -18.72
N LEU A 97 14.90 3.26 -19.14
CA LEU A 97 14.45 2.52 -20.31
C LEU A 97 15.19 2.97 -21.57
N ARG A 98 15.36 4.29 -21.75
CA ARG A 98 16.11 4.84 -22.89
C ARG A 98 17.58 4.41 -22.88
N ALA A 99 18.22 4.41 -21.71
CA ALA A 99 19.60 3.95 -21.57
C ALA A 99 19.71 2.45 -21.91
N TRP A 100 18.81 1.63 -21.39
CA TRP A 100 18.75 0.20 -21.72
C TRP A 100 18.52 -0.05 -23.22
N LEU A 101 17.57 0.65 -23.83
CA LEU A 101 17.28 0.54 -25.26
C LEU A 101 18.45 0.99 -26.14
N ALA A 102 19.22 1.99 -25.70
CA ALA A 102 20.41 2.44 -26.43
C ALA A 102 21.51 1.38 -26.45
N GLU A 103 21.64 0.57 -25.39
CA GLU A 103 22.59 -0.54 -25.33
C GLU A 103 22.07 -1.80 -26.05
N ALA A 104 20.80 -2.16 -25.84
CA ALA A 104 20.20 -3.38 -26.37
C ALA A 104 19.85 -3.29 -27.86
N GLY A 105 19.38 -2.13 -28.34
CA GLY A 105 18.94 -1.93 -29.71
C GLY A 105 19.98 -2.34 -30.77
N PRO A 106 21.22 -1.85 -30.70
CA PRO A 106 22.28 -2.25 -31.63
C PRO A 106 22.65 -3.74 -31.55
N ARG A 107 22.56 -4.36 -30.37
CA ARG A 107 22.90 -5.78 -30.16
C ARG A 107 21.86 -6.72 -30.75
N ASP A 108 20.58 -6.45 -30.52
CA ASP A 108 19.50 -7.40 -30.82
C ASP A 108 18.79 -7.10 -32.15
N LEU A 109 18.72 -5.81 -32.52
CA LEU A 109 17.97 -5.35 -33.69
C LEU A 109 18.87 -4.78 -34.79
N GLY A 110 20.18 -4.65 -34.54
CA GLY A 110 21.15 -4.09 -35.49
C GLY A 110 20.93 -2.61 -35.81
N LEU A 111 20.05 -1.91 -35.07
CA LEU A 111 19.65 -0.53 -35.31
C LEU A 111 19.51 0.23 -33.98
N PRO A 112 19.98 1.48 -33.87
CA PRO A 112 19.84 2.28 -32.66
C PRO A 112 18.39 2.73 -32.45
N LEU A 113 17.76 2.32 -31.34
CA LEU A 113 16.38 2.69 -30.99
C LEU A 113 16.31 4.00 -30.21
N ASN A 114 16.66 5.10 -30.88
CA ASN A 114 16.48 6.44 -30.34
C ASN A 114 15.03 6.90 -30.56
N TYR A 115 14.09 6.33 -29.79
CA TYR A 115 12.63 6.51 -29.91
C TYR A 115 12.17 7.98 -30.11
N SER A 116 12.85 8.95 -29.50
CA SER A 116 12.50 10.38 -29.63
C SER A 116 12.98 11.04 -30.93
N ALA A 117 14.03 10.55 -31.58
CA ALA A 117 14.62 11.18 -32.77
C ALA A 117 13.70 11.07 -33.99
N LYS A 118 12.98 9.94 -34.12
CA LYS A 118 12.04 9.68 -35.21
C LYS A 118 10.75 10.51 -35.11
N MET A 119 10.30 10.82 -33.89
CA MET A 119 9.16 11.72 -33.64
C MET A 119 9.53 13.21 -33.80
N LEU A 120 10.80 13.57 -33.59
CA LEU A 120 11.31 14.94 -33.72
C LEU A 120 11.84 15.25 -35.14
N GLY A 121 11.73 14.34 -36.10
CA GLY A 121 12.22 14.53 -37.47
C GLY A 121 13.73 14.76 -37.59
N ARG A 122 14.50 14.65 -36.50
CA ARG A 122 15.97 14.80 -36.50
C ARG A 122 16.62 13.42 -36.61
N ASN A 123 16.69 12.90 -37.83
CA ASN A 123 17.53 11.74 -38.15
C ASN A 123 18.97 12.18 -38.38
N LEU A 124 19.71 12.48 -37.31
CA LEU A 124 21.15 12.80 -37.41
C LEU A 124 21.99 11.65 -38.00
N THR A 125 21.47 10.41 -38.00
CA THR A 125 22.20 9.22 -38.48
C THR A 125 21.96 8.91 -39.96
N LEU A 126 20.92 9.47 -40.58
CA LEU A 126 20.66 9.26 -42.02
C LEU A 126 21.37 10.31 -42.87
N ASP A 127 21.50 11.55 -42.39
CA ASP A 127 22.19 12.61 -43.13
C ASP A 127 23.69 12.34 -43.26
N GLU A 128 24.36 11.77 -42.25
CA GLU A 128 25.77 11.38 -42.37
C GLU A 128 25.96 10.17 -43.32
N GLN A 129 25.02 9.20 -43.34
CA GLN A 129 25.11 8.05 -44.23
C GLN A 129 24.69 8.36 -45.68
N ALA A 130 23.79 9.33 -45.90
CA ALA A 130 23.43 9.80 -47.24
C ALA A 130 24.57 10.62 -47.87
N LEU A 131 25.28 11.44 -47.08
CA LEU A 131 26.43 12.22 -47.56
C LEU A 131 27.62 11.35 -47.97
N GLU A 132 27.86 10.20 -47.32
CA GLU A 132 28.93 9.29 -47.73
C GLU A 132 28.62 8.54 -49.03
N VAL A 133 27.34 8.36 -49.38
CA VAL A 133 26.92 7.66 -50.62
C VAL A 133 26.93 8.60 -51.83
N GLU A 134 26.73 9.91 -51.64
CA GLU A 134 26.69 10.89 -52.73
C GLU A 134 28.08 11.45 -53.12
N ILE A 135 29.13 11.15 -52.34
CA ILE A 135 30.52 11.57 -52.61
C ILE A 135 31.34 10.45 -53.32
N ARG A 136 30.72 9.32 -53.68
CA ARG A 136 31.37 8.21 -54.41
C ARG A 136 30.78 7.98 -55.79
#